data_AF-A0A3C1P3F2-F1
#
_entry.id   AF-A0A3C1P3F2-F1
#
_cell.length_a   1.000
_cell.length_b   1.000
_cell.length_c   1.000
_cell.angle_alpha   90.00
_cell.angle_beta   90.00
_cell.angle_gamma   90.00
#
_symmetry.space_group_name_H-M   'P 1'
#
loop_
_entity.id
_entity.type
_entity.pdbx_description
1 polymer ?
#
loop_
_entity_poly.entity_id
_entity_poly.type
_entity_poly.pdbx_seq_one_letter_code
_entity_poly.pdbx_strand_id
1 'polypeptide(L)'
;MMKTTESGKNRLSRMAAKEVPHRSNERFYSARADVKRACEDLLHLLRTSSAHQVAVADFVTAVNRLEQELQTITPDVPKASSTVRDMAKEVQHLQVAETWVAATDRVLERLGAKANSTMRNELLEGQERVLWCVRAQHWDGELTSTTTQLQALVKEAEAHAARAAS
;
A
#
# COMPACT_ATOMS: atom_id res chain seq x y z
N MET A 1 53.33 18.80 -8.17
CA MET A 1 52.03 19.43 -8.50
C MET A 1 51.76 19.18 -9.97
N MET A 2 50.63 18.70 -10.49
CA MET A 2 49.28 18.40 -9.96
C MET A 2 48.76 17.16 -10.71
N LYS A 3 48.08 16.25 -10.01
CA LYS A 3 47.33 15.12 -10.59
C LYS A 3 45.94 15.64 -10.94
N THR A 4 45.64 15.86 -12.22
CA THR A 4 44.32 16.31 -12.67
C THR A 4 43.32 15.16 -12.61
N THR A 5 42.23 15.38 -11.87
CA THR A 5 41.15 14.43 -11.61
C THR A 5 40.14 14.42 -12.76
N GLU A 6 40.28 13.47 -13.69
CA GLU A 6 39.30 13.19 -14.76
C GLU A 6 37.98 12.52 -14.28
N SER A 7 37.67 12.59 -12.98
CA SER A 7 36.53 11.87 -12.40
C SER A 7 35.15 12.53 -12.69
N GLY A 8 35.13 13.80 -13.10
CA GLY A 8 33.89 14.58 -13.30
C GLY A 8 33.15 14.32 -14.62
N LYS A 9 33.87 14.20 -15.73
CA LYS A 9 33.25 14.06 -17.08
C LYS A 9 32.43 12.78 -17.22
N ASN A 10 32.84 11.70 -16.56
CA ASN A 10 32.21 10.39 -16.71
C ASN A 10 30.86 10.27 -15.98
N ARG A 11 30.56 11.10 -14.98
CA ARG A 11 29.28 11.03 -14.24
C ARG A 11 28.14 11.74 -15.00
N LEU A 12 28.41 12.93 -15.52
CA LEU A 12 27.46 13.69 -16.33
C LEU A 12 27.17 12.99 -17.66
N SER A 13 28.18 12.44 -18.34
CA SER A 13 27.97 11.66 -19.57
C SER A 13 27.18 10.36 -19.33
N ARG A 14 27.36 9.70 -18.18
CA ARG A 14 26.53 8.55 -17.79
C ARG A 14 25.09 8.94 -17.41
N MET A 15 24.87 10.15 -16.90
CA MET A 15 23.52 10.67 -16.64
C MET A 15 22.83 11.02 -17.96
N ALA A 16 23.50 11.72 -18.87
CA ALA A 16 23.01 12.04 -20.21
C ALA A 16 22.77 10.78 -21.06
N ALA A 17 23.62 9.76 -20.96
CA ALA A 17 23.43 8.47 -21.65
C ALA A 17 22.31 7.60 -21.03
N LYS A 18 21.82 7.94 -19.83
CA LYS A 18 20.60 7.34 -19.25
C LYS A 18 19.33 8.07 -19.70
N GLU A 19 19.44 9.34 -20.10
CA GLU A 19 18.39 10.13 -20.74
C GLU A 19 18.31 9.80 -22.25
N VAL A 20 18.22 8.51 -22.59
CA VAL A 20 17.82 8.10 -23.94
C VAL A 20 16.29 8.07 -23.96
N PRO A 21 15.60 8.94 -24.72
CA PRO A 21 14.14 9.07 -24.66
C PRO A 21 13.39 7.74 -24.82
N HIS A 22 13.85 6.88 -25.73
CA HIS A 22 13.24 5.56 -25.95
C HIS A 22 13.35 4.63 -24.73
N ARG A 23 14.51 4.59 -24.06
CA ARG A 23 14.72 3.76 -22.84
C ARG A 23 13.97 4.32 -21.64
N SER A 24 13.79 5.65 -21.58
CA SER A 24 13.00 6.30 -20.53
C SER A 24 11.52 5.95 -20.67
N ASN A 25 10.99 5.99 -21.90
CA ASN A 25 9.60 5.66 -22.18
C ASN A 25 9.31 4.17 -21.94
N GLU A 26 10.19 3.27 -22.36
CA GLU A 26 10.04 1.82 -22.11
C GLU A 26 9.96 1.51 -20.60
N ARG A 27 10.86 2.10 -19.79
CA ARG A 27 10.84 1.94 -18.33
C ARG A 27 9.59 2.52 -17.69
N PHE A 28 9.12 3.66 -18.20
CA PHE A 28 7.86 4.26 -17.75
C PHE A 28 6.68 3.31 -18.00
N TYR A 29 6.55 2.78 -19.23
CA TYR A 29 5.45 1.88 -19.57
C TYR A 29 5.52 0.55 -18.81
N SER A 30 6.72 0.01 -18.58
CA SER A 30 6.91 -1.17 -17.72
C SER A 30 6.41 -0.90 -16.31
N ALA A 31 6.88 0.19 -15.67
CA ALA A 31 6.48 0.53 -14.31
C ALA A 31 4.96 0.78 -14.22
N ARG A 32 4.38 1.42 -15.23
CA ARG A 32 2.93 1.64 -15.30
C ARG A 32 2.16 0.32 -15.42
N ALA A 33 2.64 -0.61 -16.23
CA ALA A 33 2.05 -1.94 -16.35
C ALA A 33 2.14 -2.73 -15.03
N ASP A 34 3.25 -2.60 -14.31
CA ASP A 34 3.44 -3.23 -13.00
C ASP A 34 2.43 -2.69 -11.97
N VAL A 35 2.22 -1.36 -11.92
CA VAL A 35 1.19 -0.76 -11.04
C VAL A 35 -0.21 -1.24 -11.42
N LYS A 36 -0.54 -1.27 -12.72
CA LYS A 36 -1.84 -1.78 -13.19
C LYS A 36 -2.07 -3.22 -12.73
N ARG A 37 -1.06 -4.08 -12.89
CA ARG A 37 -1.13 -5.47 -12.43
C ARG A 37 -1.31 -5.55 -10.92
N ALA A 38 -0.60 -4.73 -10.14
CA ALA A 38 -0.75 -4.71 -8.69
C ALA A 38 -2.15 -4.28 -8.23
N CYS A 39 -2.79 -3.34 -8.95
CA CYS A 39 -4.19 -2.99 -8.73
C CYS A 39 -5.12 -4.16 -9.06
N GLU A 40 -4.95 -4.81 -10.22
CA GLU A 40 -5.74 -5.98 -10.62
C GLU A 40 -5.62 -7.11 -9.59
N ASP A 41 -4.39 -7.43 -9.16
CA ASP A 41 -4.11 -8.46 -8.16
C ASP A 41 -4.79 -8.14 -6.82
N LEU A 42 -4.77 -6.87 -6.38
CA LEU A 42 -5.47 -6.45 -5.16
C LEU A 42 -7.00 -6.54 -5.31
N LEU A 43 -7.57 -6.14 -6.47
CA LEU A 43 -9.00 -6.34 -6.73
C LEU A 43 -9.39 -7.82 -6.73
N HIS A 44 -8.51 -8.69 -7.25
CA HIS A 44 -8.70 -10.13 -7.18
C HIS A 44 -8.68 -10.66 -5.74
N LEU A 45 -7.72 -10.21 -4.92
CA LEU A 45 -7.64 -10.54 -3.50
C LEU A 45 -8.92 -10.13 -2.74
N LEU A 46 -9.38 -8.89 -2.97
CA LEU A 46 -10.55 -8.31 -2.31
C LEU A 46 -11.84 -9.09 -2.55
N ARG A 47 -12.00 -9.74 -3.71
CA ARG A 47 -13.17 -10.62 -4.00
C ARG A 47 -13.26 -11.83 -3.08
N THR A 48 -12.14 -12.26 -2.55
CA THR A 48 -12.02 -13.42 -1.65
C THR A 48 -11.63 -13.02 -0.23
N SER A 49 -11.62 -11.72 0.08
CA SER A 49 -11.23 -11.22 1.39
C SER A 49 -12.19 -11.69 2.48
N SER A 50 -11.64 -11.91 3.67
CA SER A 50 -12.42 -12.19 4.88
C SER A 50 -12.82 -10.93 5.64
N ALA A 51 -12.40 -9.75 5.16
CA ALA A 51 -12.86 -8.48 5.71
C ALA A 51 -14.37 -8.31 5.49
N HIS A 52 -15.02 -7.59 6.39
CA HIS A 52 -16.43 -7.26 6.28
C HIS A 52 -16.70 -6.41 5.02
N GLN A 53 -17.91 -6.55 4.46
CA GLN A 53 -18.22 -6.02 3.12
C GLN A 53 -18.01 -4.51 2.95
N VAL A 54 -18.24 -3.72 4.01
CA VAL A 54 -18.03 -2.27 3.97
C VAL A 54 -16.55 -1.93 3.79
N ALA A 55 -15.66 -2.55 4.57
CA ALA A 55 -14.22 -2.39 4.37
C ALA A 55 -13.77 -2.81 2.98
N VAL A 56 -14.27 -3.94 2.46
CA VAL A 56 -13.97 -4.39 1.09
C VAL A 56 -14.39 -3.34 0.07
N ALA A 57 -15.57 -2.74 0.22
CA ALA A 57 -16.05 -1.68 -0.67
C ALA A 57 -15.17 -0.41 -0.62
N ASP A 58 -14.68 -0.02 0.56
CA ASP A 58 -13.76 1.10 0.72
C ASP A 58 -12.43 0.83 -0.01
N PHE A 59 -11.85 -0.35 0.13
CA PHE A 59 -10.63 -0.74 -0.60
C PHE A 59 -10.85 -0.83 -2.11
N VAL A 60 -11.96 -1.42 -2.57
CA VAL A 60 -12.29 -1.47 -4.01
C VAL A 60 -12.39 -0.05 -4.58
N THR A 61 -13.01 0.87 -3.85
CA THR A 61 -13.12 2.28 -4.26
C THR A 61 -11.74 2.94 -4.35
N ALA A 62 -10.87 2.71 -3.37
CA ALA A 62 -9.50 3.22 -3.37
C ALA A 62 -8.68 2.70 -4.57
N VAL A 63 -8.73 1.39 -4.84
CA VAL A 63 -7.97 0.78 -5.94
C VAL A 63 -8.50 1.24 -7.30
N ASN A 64 -9.81 1.31 -7.49
CA ASN A 64 -10.41 1.83 -8.73
C ASN A 64 -9.98 3.28 -9.00
N ARG A 65 -9.86 4.10 -7.95
CA ARG A 65 -9.34 5.47 -8.08
C ARG A 65 -7.87 5.47 -8.53
N LEU A 66 -7.00 4.63 -7.93
CA LEU A 66 -5.61 4.50 -8.40
C LEU A 66 -5.54 4.07 -9.87
N GLU A 67 -6.37 3.13 -10.29
CA GLU A 67 -6.41 2.72 -11.70
C GLU A 67 -6.84 3.86 -12.63
N GLN A 68 -7.85 4.64 -12.24
CA GLN A 68 -8.29 5.81 -13.01
C GLN A 68 -7.18 6.87 -13.09
N GLU A 69 -6.52 7.18 -11.98
CA GLU A 69 -5.41 8.13 -11.96
C GLU A 69 -4.24 7.63 -12.84
N LEU A 70 -3.91 6.34 -12.79
CA LEU A 70 -2.84 5.72 -13.59
C LEU A 70 -3.13 5.78 -15.09
N GLN A 71 -4.41 5.75 -15.48
CA GLN A 71 -4.83 5.91 -16.88
C GLN A 71 -4.51 7.30 -17.43
N THR A 72 -4.50 8.32 -16.57
CA THR A 72 -4.23 9.72 -16.96
C THR A 72 -2.75 10.06 -17.10
N ILE A 73 -1.84 9.23 -16.54
CA ILE A 73 -0.40 9.51 -16.58
C ILE A 73 0.20 9.06 -17.91
N THR A 74 0.80 10.01 -18.61
CA THR A 74 1.54 9.82 -19.87
C THR A 74 3.02 10.20 -19.71
N PRO A 75 3.95 9.67 -20.51
CA PRO A 75 5.39 9.88 -20.29
C PRO A 75 5.84 11.35 -20.54
N ASP A 76 5.02 12.16 -21.20
CA ASP A 76 5.26 13.56 -21.51
C ASP A 76 4.96 14.53 -20.35
N VAL A 77 4.24 14.08 -19.31
CA VAL A 77 3.99 14.96 -18.15
C VAL A 77 5.23 15.06 -17.26
N PRO A 78 5.51 16.24 -16.68
CA PRO A 78 6.59 16.39 -15.71
C PRO A 78 6.43 15.39 -14.56
N LYS A 79 7.53 14.77 -14.14
CA LYS A 79 7.58 13.83 -13.00
C LYS A 79 6.75 12.54 -13.18
N ALA A 80 6.30 12.20 -14.39
CA ALA A 80 5.51 10.98 -14.66
C ALA A 80 6.09 9.70 -14.01
N SER A 81 7.39 9.46 -14.20
CA SER A 81 8.06 8.27 -13.65
C SER A 81 8.17 8.26 -12.12
N SER A 82 8.21 9.42 -11.46
CA SER A 82 8.12 9.47 -9.99
C SER A 82 6.70 9.20 -9.54
N THR A 83 5.70 9.81 -10.19
CA THR A 83 4.29 9.59 -9.86
C THR A 83 3.92 8.11 -9.95
N VAL A 84 4.30 7.42 -11.04
CA VAL A 84 4.06 5.97 -11.17
C VAL A 84 4.74 5.17 -10.06
N ARG A 85 5.95 5.56 -9.64
CA ARG A 85 6.63 4.87 -8.51
C ARG A 85 5.95 5.13 -7.17
N ASP A 86 5.40 6.31 -6.96
CA ASP A 86 4.69 6.63 -5.72
C ASP A 86 3.34 5.91 -5.68
N MET A 87 2.61 5.85 -6.79
CA MET A 87 1.40 5.02 -6.92
C MET A 87 1.69 3.53 -6.64
N ALA A 88 2.84 3.01 -7.08
CA ALA A 88 3.23 1.63 -6.76
C ALA A 88 3.33 1.39 -5.25
N LYS A 89 3.82 2.38 -4.49
CA LYS A 89 3.87 2.30 -3.02
C LYS A 89 2.49 2.42 -2.41
N GLU A 90 1.63 3.30 -2.94
CA GLU A 90 0.25 3.46 -2.47
C GLU A 90 -0.53 2.15 -2.62
N VAL A 91 -0.40 1.46 -3.76
CA VAL A 91 -0.99 0.10 -3.93
C VAL A 91 -0.43 -0.86 -2.88
N GLN A 92 0.88 -0.84 -2.64
CA GLN A 92 1.50 -1.70 -1.62
C GLN A 92 0.97 -1.39 -0.20
N HIS A 93 0.80 -0.12 0.15
CA HIS A 93 0.25 0.27 1.45
C HIS A 93 -1.20 -0.19 1.60
N LEU A 94 -2.02 -0.09 0.54
CA LEU A 94 -3.38 -0.61 0.52
C LEU A 94 -3.44 -2.13 0.68
N GLN A 95 -2.54 -2.87 0.02
CA GLN A 95 -2.44 -4.34 0.18
C GLN A 95 -2.13 -4.74 1.63
N VAL A 96 -1.17 -4.06 2.27
CA VAL A 96 -0.81 -4.33 3.66
C VAL A 96 -1.95 -3.95 4.61
N ALA A 97 -2.63 -2.83 4.36
CA ALA A 97 -3.78 -2.41 5.14
C ALA A 97 -4.93 -3.42 5.05
N GLU A 98 -5.27 -3.89 3.85
CA GLU A 98 -6.29 -4.93 3.62
C GLU A 98 -5.98 -6.19 4.44
N THR A 99 -4.72 -6.63 4.44
CA THR A 99 -4.29 -7.84 5.16
C THR A 99 -4.60 -7.74 6.65
N TRP A 100 -4.32 -6.59 7.27
CA TRP A 100 -4.54 -6.38 8.71
C TRP A 100 -6.00 -6.07 9.05
N VAL A 101 -6.76 -5.43 8.16
CA VAL A 101 -8.20 -5.27 8.32
C VAL A 101 -8.90 -6.64 8.29
N ALA A 102 -8.56 -7.50 7.32
CA ALA A 102 -9.09 -8.86 7.22
C ALA A 102 -8.63 -9.76 8.39
N ALA A 103 -7.41 -9.56 8.91
CA ALA A 103 -6.95 -10.25 10.11
C ALA A 103 -7.75 -9.82 11.36
N THR A 104 -8.05 -8.52 11.48
CA THR A 104 -8.86 -7.98 12.59
C THR A 104 -10.23 -8.64 12.65
N ASP A 105 -10.95 -8.74 11.52
CA ASP A 105 -12.28 -9.37 11.50
C ASP A 105 -12.23 -10.84 11.92
N ARG A 106 -11.24 -11.60 11.44
CA ARG A 106 -11.02 -13.00 11.86
C ARG A 106 -10.68 -13.14 13.34
N VAL A 107 -9.97 -12.18 13.93
CA VAL A 107 -9.66 -12.18 15.37
C VAL A 107 -10.90 -11.83 16.18
N LEU A 108 -11.66 -10.81 15.76
CA LEU A 108 -12.90 -10.41 16.43
C LEU A 108 -13.92 -11.55 16.44
N GLU A 109 -14.03 -12.32 15.35
CA GLU A 109 -14.87 -13.51 15.28
C GLU A 109 -14.42 -14.59 16.28
N ARG A 110 -13.11 -14.89 16.35
CA ARG A 110 -12.54 -15.89 17.27
C ARG A 110 -12.67 -15.50 18.74
N LEU A 111 -12.47 -14.23 19.06
CA LEU A 111 -12.63 -13.69 20.41
C LEU A 111 -14.08 -13.83 20.89
N GLY A 112 -15.05 -13.73 19.97
CA GLY A 112 -16.47 -13.84 20.27
C GLY A 112 -16.99 -12.73 21.21
N ALA A 113 -18.26 -12.83 21.59
CA ALA A 113 -18.94 -11.82 22.41
C ALA A 113 -18.52 -11.79 23.89
N LYS A 114 -17.73 -12.77 24.34
CA LYS A 114 -17.33 -12.93 25.76
C LYS A 114 -15.90 -12.45 26.04
N ALA A 115 -15.16 -12.02 25.02
CA ALA A 115 -13.81 -11.48 25.20
C ALA A 115 -13.81 -10.12 25.92
N ASN A 116 -12.64 -9.76 26.47
CA ASN A 116 -12.39 -8.47 27.10
C ASN A 116 -12.87 -7.31 26.19
N SER A 117 -13.82 -6.52 26.69
CA SER A 117 -14.43 -5.41 25.95
C SER A 117 -13.42 -4.35 25.53
N THR A 118 -12.36 -4.13 26.32
CA THR A 118 -11.30 -3.18 25.99
C THR A 118 -10.54 -3.60 24.73
N MET A 119 -10.05 -4.84 24.68
CA MET A 119 -9.31 -5.36 23.52
C MET A 119 -10.16 -5.35 22.25
N ARG A 120 -11.46 -5.68 22.39
CA ARG A 120 -12.40 -5.64 21.26
C ARG A 120 -12.60 -4.22 20.75
N ASN A 121 -12.75 -3.24 21.65
CA ASN A 121 -12.91 -1.84 21.29
C ASN A 121 -11.64 -1.28 20.62
N GLU A 122 -10.46 -1.59 21.15
CA GLU A 122 -9.19 -1.15 20.57
C GLU A 122 -8.98 -1.69 19.15
N LEU A 123 -9.35 -2.94 18.89
CA LEU A 123 -9.32 -3.52 17.54
C LEU A 123 -10.27 -2.81 16.58
N LEU A 124 -11.51 -2.54 17.01
CA LEU A 124 -12.50 -1.83 16.19
C LEU A 124 -12.07 -0.39 15.91
N GLU A 125 -11.55 0.32 16.91
CA GLU A 125 -11.01 1.68 16.74
C GLU A 125 -9.75 1.71 15.87
N GLY A 126 -8.88 0.72 16.00
CA GLY A 126 -7.71 0.54 15.14
C GLY A 126 -8.12 0.31 13.68
N GLN A 127 -9.09 -0.58 13.45
CA GLN A 127 -9.63 -0.87 12.13
C GLN A 127 -10.28 0.36 11.49
N GLU A 128 -11.11 1.09 12.25
CA GLU A 128 -11.78 2.29 11.75
C GLU A 128 -10.78 3.40 11.38
N ARG A 129 -9.67 3.55 12.14
CA ARG A 129 -8.61 4.50 11.77
C ARG A 129 -7.94 4.13 10.45
N VAL A 130 -7.69 2.84 10.19
CA VAL A 130 -7.16 2.38 8.90
C VAL A 130 -8.15 2.70 7.78
N LEU A 131 -9.43 2.36 7.95
CA LEU A 131 -10.46 2.63 6.94
C LEU A 131 -10.67 4.12 6.70
N TRP A 132 -10.54 4.94 7.74
CA TRP A 132 -10.54 6.40 7.59
C TRP A 132 -9.40 6.87 6.68
N CYS A 133 -8.17 6.38 6.87
CA CYS A 133 -7.03 6.70 6.00
C CYS A 133 -7.30 6.27 4.54
N VAL A 134 -7.90 5.09 4.35
CA VAL A 134 -8.27 4.57 3.02
C VAL A 134 -9.26 5.52 2.33
N ARG A 135 -10.33 5.92 3.03
CA ARG A 135 -11.35 6.83 2.48
C ARG A 135 -10.83 8.25 2.25
N ALA A 136 -9.96 8.73 3.12
CA ALA A 136 -9.35 10.05 3.05
C ALA A 136 -8.18 10.12 2.02
N GLN A 137 -7.81 9.00 1.39
CA GLN A 137 -6.72 8.90 0.42
C GLN A 137 -5.33 9.20 1.00
N HIS A 138 -5.16 9.00 2.30
CA HIS A 138 -3.85 9.11 2.96
C HIS A 138 -3.08 7.80 2.82
N TRP A 139 -2.86 7.34 1.57
CA TRP A 139 -2.23 6.04 1.26
C TRP A 139 -0.70 6.07 1.33
N ASP A 140 -0.17 6.88 2.24
CA ASP A 140 1.25 7.16 2.38
C ASP A 140 1.78 6.65 3.74
N GLY A 141 2.70 7.41 4.35
CA GLY A 141 3.22 7.12 5.67
C GLY A 141 2.13 7.09 6.75
N GLU A 142 1.02 7.80 6.58
CA GLU A 142 -0.08 7.82 7.56
C GLU A 142 -0.83 6.49 7.60
N LEU A 143 -1.25 5.95 6.44
CA LEU A 143 -1.82 4.60 6.36
C LEU A 143 -0.83 3.55 6.88
N THR A 144 0.45 3.69 6.56
CA THR A 144 1.50 2.76 7.03
C THR A 144 1.61 2.76 8.55
N SER A 145 1.66 3.95 9.17
CA SER A 145 1.72 4.11 10.63
C SER A 145 0.50 3.49 11.31
N THR A 146 -0.70 3.83 10.83
CA THR A 146 -1.96 3.35 11.39
C THR A 146 -2.11 1.83 11.23
N THR A 147 -1.73 1.29 10.07
CA THR A 147 -1.72 -0.15 9.82
C THR A 147 -0.74 -0.90 10.73
N THR A 148 0.43 -0.30 11.00
CA THR A 148 1.42 -0.88 11.93
C THR A 148 0.87 -0.95 13.36
N GLN A 149 0.12 0.07 13.79
CA GLN A 149 -0.55 0.05 15.09
C GLN A 149 -1.63 -1.04 15.14
N LEU A 150 -2.47 -1.16 14.10
CA LEU A 150 -3.48 -2.22 14.00
C LEU A 150 -2.83 -3.61 14.03
N GLN A 151 -1.73 -3.80 13.29
CA GLN A 151 -0.96 -5.04 13.29
C GLN A 151 -0.54 -5.46 14.70
N ALA A 152 -0.07 -4.51 15.53
CA ALA A 152 0.33 -4.80 16.90
C ALA A 152 -0.86 -5.29 17.74
N LEU A 153 -2.00 -4.60 17.65
CA LEU A 153 -3.24 -4.96 18.35
C LEU A 153 -3.74 -6.35 17.94
N VAL A 154 -3.76 -6.64 16.63
CA VAL A 154 -4.16 -7.95 16.09
C VAL A 154 -3.28 -9.05 16.67
N LYS A 155 -1.95 -8.89 16.65
CA LYS A 155 -1.01 -9.89 17.19
C LYS A 155 -1.21 -10.14 18.69
N GLU A 156 -1.43 -9.08 19.47
CA GLU A 156 -1.70 -9.22 20.89
C GLU A 156 -3.01 -9.97 21.15
N ALA A 157 -4.06 -9.61 20.40
CA ALA A 157 -5.35 -10.25 20.50
C ALA A 157 -5.34 -11.72 20.05
N GLU A 158 -4.57 -12.05 19.01
CA GLU A 158 -4.33 -13.45 18.61
C GLU A 158 -3.66 -14.26 19.72
N ALA A 159 -2.64 -13.70 20.36
CA ALA A 159 -1.95 -14.35 21.48
C ALA A 159 -2.88 -14.52 22.71
N HIS A 160 -3.83 -13.59 22.92
CA HIS A 160 -4.84 -13.73 23.96
C HIS A 160 -5.85 -14.84 23.61
N ALA A 161 -6.40 -14.83 22.39
CA ALA A 161 -7.36 -15.82 21.92
C ALA A 161 -6.79 -17.25 21.98
N ALA A 162 -5.52 -17.43 21.58
CA ALA A 162 -4.86 -18.72 21.64
C ALA A 162 -4.71 -19.27 23.07
N ARG A 163 -4.43 -18.39 24.05
CA ARG A 163 -4.33 -18.75 25.48
C ARG A 163 -5.69 -19.04 26.12
N ALA A 164 -6.77 -18.41 25.63
CA ALA A 164 -8.12 -18.66 26.14
C ALA A 164 -8.71 -19.98 25.62
N ALA A 165 -8.19 -20.51 24.50
CA ALA A 165 -8.65 -21.76 23.89
C ALA A 165 -7.88 -23.01 24.39
N SER A 166 -6.79 -22.83 25.15
CA SER A 166 -5.99 -23.89 25.77
C SER A 166 -6.47 -24.22 27.19
#